data_AF-A0A9D1C8J2-F1
#
_entry.id   AF-A0A9D1C8J2-F1
#
_cell.length_a   1.000
_cell.length_b   1.000
_cell.length_c   1.000
_cell.angle_alpha   90.00
_cell.angle_beta   90.00
_cell.angle_gamma   90.00
#
_symmetry.space_group_name_H-M   'P 1'
#
loop_
_entity.id
_entity.type
_entity.pdbx_description
1 polymer ?
#
loop_
_entity_poly.entity_id
_entity_poly.type
_entity_poly.pdbx_seq_one_letter_code
_entity_poly.pdbx_strand_id
1 'polypeptide(L)'
;MEPVNIPLLLEDLMINLAPAAEAKGIVLGASPCSVTMNENRGVNANFKLIPPPPLPVLTTSAGTGGTVSPSGSNTYALGSVVVVTQAANSGYTFTSWSGHCSGSGACSVTMNAGRKVTASFGLIPDVEHDLTTAASPIAGGAVSPSGTNSYADGTSVTVTATANSGYEFSSWSGGCFGSGSCSVTMNADRNVTANFTLNPLAGKIVFRSTATTSSALEINVIDPDGSNQVRLTNNTFTDANPIWSTDGSKIGFNSIRGGNEDVWVMNADGSNQVNLTNNASFDSSAAWSPDGAR
;
A
#
# COMPACT_ATOMS: atom_id res chain seq x y z
N MET A 1 -45.29 -57.94 -46.60
CA MET A 1 -44.70 -57.54 -45.31
C MET A 1 -43.24 -57.24 -45.57
N GLU A 2 -42.85 -55.97 -45.63
CA GLU A 2 -41.45 -55.59 -45.39
C GLU A 2 -41.20 -55.64 -43.87
N PRO A 3 -40.00 -56.08 -43.43
CA PRO A 3 -38.89 -55.17 -43.11
C PRO A 3 -37.50 -55.82 -43.37
N VAL A 4 -36.29 -55.29 -43.18
CA VAL A 4 -35.66 -53.97 -42.91
C VAL A 4 -34.14 -54.19 -43.10
N ASN A 5 -33.45 -53.13 -43.51
CA ASN A 5 -31.99 -53.04 -43.64
C ASN A 5 -31.35 -52.63 -42.29
N ILE A 6 -30.19 -53.20 -41.94
CA ILE A 6 -29.28 -52.68 -40.91
C ILE A 6 -27.84 -52.79 -41.45
N PRO A 7 -27.13 -51.69 -41.73
CA PRO A 7 -25.70 -51.75 -41.98
C PRO A 7 -24.97 -51.62 -40.64
N LEU A 8 -24.41 -52.72 -40.16
CA LEU A 8 -23.43 -52.71 -39.08
C LEU A 8 -22.03 -52.63 -39.69
N LEU A 9 -21.42 -51.45 -39.53
CA LEU A 9 -19.98 -51.23 -39.59
C LEU A 9 -19.32 -52.02 -38.46
N LEU A 10 -18.32 -52.85 -38.77
CA LEU A 10 -17.31 -53.33 -37.82
C LEU A 10 -16.08 -53.79 -38.62
N GLU A 11 -15.02 -53.00 -38.64
CA GLU A 11 -13.85 -53.06 -37.76
C GLU A 11 -12.75 -53.99 -38.29
N ASP A 12 -11.55 -53.43 -38.37
CA ASP A 12 -10.24 -54.05 -38.20
C ASP A 12 -10.15 -55.57 -38.41
N LEU A 13 -9.93 -55.98 -39.66
CA LEU A 13 -9.38 -57.30 -39.94
C LEU A 13 -7.86 -57.20 -40.15
N MET A 14 -7.13 -57.43 -39.06
CA MET A 14 -5.74 -57.86 -39.08
C MET A 14 -5.62 -59.15 -39.90
N ILE A 15 -4.75 -59.18 -40.91
CA ILE A 15 -4.26 -60.44 -41.49
C ILE A 15 -2.73 -60.42 -41.54
N ASN A 16 -2.14 -61.31 -40.73
CA ASN A 16 -0.79 -61.86 -40.78
C ASN A 16 -1.01 -63.37 -41.02
N LEU A 17 -0.35 -64.17 -41.89
CA LEU A 17 1.04 -64.27 -42.36
C LEU A 17 1.14 -65.12 -43.66
N ALA A 18 2.14 -64.78 -44.51
CA ALA A 18 3.05 -65.55 -45.42
C ALA A 18 2.69 -66.93 -46.05
N PRO A 19 3.47 -67.45 -47.04
CA PRO A 19 4.17 -66.84 -48.18
C PRO A 19 3.70 -67.47 -49.53
N ALA A 20 3.45 -66.69 -50.58
CA ALA A 20 3.15 -67.24 -51.90
C ALA A 20 4.35 -67.10 -52.83
N ALA A 21 4.86 -68.27 -53.26
CA ALA A 21 5.92 -68.48 -54.23
C ALA A 21 5.76 -67.61 -55.49
N GLU A 22 6.89 -67.30 -56.12
CA GLU A 22 7.01 -66.55 -57.38
C GLU A 22 6.07 -67.09 -58.47
N ALA A 23 4.88 -66.49 -58.57
CA ALA A 23 4.11 -66.54 -59.80
C ALA A 23 4.53 -65.33 -60.63
N LYS A 24 5.13 -65.58 -61.81
CA LYS A 24 5.38 -64.57 -62.84
C LYS A 24 4.05 -63.94 -63.28
N GLY A 25 3.58 -62.94 -62.55
CA GLY A 25 2.35 -62.19 -62.82
C GLY A 25 2.66 -60.84 -63.45
N ILE A 26 2.01 -60.56 -64.58
CA ILE A 26 2.08 -59.27 -65.29
C ILE A 26 1.60 -58.13 -64.37
N VAL A 27 2.43 -57.08 -64.26
CA VAL A 27 2.05 -55.83 -63.60
C VAL A 27 1.06 -55.08 -64.52
N LEU A 28 -0.21 -55.00 -64.14
CA LEU A 28 -1.22 -54.14 -64.78
C LEU A 28 -1.45 -52.91 -63.89
N GLY A 29 -0.95 -51.76 -64.34
CA GLY A 29 -0.81 -50.53 -63.56
C GLY A 29 -1.95 -49.51 -63.66
N ALA A 30 -3.22 -49.92 -63.66
CA ALA A 30 -4.34 -48.98 -63.48
C ALA A 30 -5.61 -49.67 -62.96
N SER A 31 -6.38 -48.94 -62.15
CA SER A 31 -7.71 -49.33 -61.70
C SER A 31 -8.78 -48.74 -62.63
N PRO A 32 -9.78 -49.52 -63.10
CA PRO A 32 -9.96 -50.95 -62.84
C PRO A 32 -8.98 -51.81 -63.66
N CYS A 33 -8.43 -52.85 -63.02
CA CYS A 33 -7.62 -53.86 -63.71
C CYS A 33 -8.54 -54.95 -64.28
N SER A 34 -8.49 -55.17 -65.59
CA SER A 34 -9.21 -56.27 -66.25
C SER A 34 -8.24 -57.41 -66.53
N VAL A 35 -8.56 -58.62 -66.06
CA VAL A 35 -7.74 -59.82 -66.27
C VAL A 35 -8.50 -60.81 -67.14
N THR A 36 -7.97 -61.10 -68.32
CA THR A 36 -8.48 -62.18 -69.18
C THR A 36 -7.94 -63.53 -68.71
N MET A 37 -8.82 -64.48 -68.42
CA MET A 37 -8.47 -65.80 -67.88
C MET A 37 -8.31 -66.83 -68.99
N ASN A 38 -7.07 -67.30 -69.20
CA ASN A 38 -6.73 -68.41 -70.10
C ASN A 38 -5.93 -69.52 -69.39
N GLU A 39 -5.59 -69.31 -68.11
CA GLU A 39 -4.94 -70.23 -67.18
C GLU A 39 -5.13 -69.70 -65.74
N ASN A 40 -4.64 -70.42 -64.73
CA ASN A 40 -4.70 -69.96 -63.34
C ASN A 40 -3.82 -68.71 -63.13
N ARG A 41 -4.40 -67.64 -62.58
CA ARG A 41 -3.71 -66.36 -62.33
C ARG A 41 -3.97 -65.88 -60.91
N GLY A 42 -2.94 -65.30 -60.29
CA GLY A 42 -3.04 -64.55 -59.03
C GLY A 42 -3.08 -63.05 -59.31
N VAL A 43 -3.95 -62.32 -58.61
CA VAL A 43 -4.02 -60.86 -58.68
C VAL A 43 -3.83 -60.30 -57.28
N ASN A 44 -2.79 -59.48 -57.11
CA ASN A 44 -2.51 -58.79 -55.86
C ASN A 44 -2.77 -57.29 -56.03
N ALA A 45 -3.62 -56.74 -55.16
CA ALA A 45 -3.78 -55.30 -55.04
C ALA A 45 -2.77 -54.77 -53.99
N ASN A 46 -1.95 -53.80 -54.38
CA ASN A 46 -1.04 -53.12 -53.47
C ASN A 46 -1.66 -51.79 -53.05
N PHE A 47 -1.96 -51.63 -51.76
CA PHE A 47 -2.45 -50.38 -51.20
C PHE A 47 -1.27 -49.62 -50.58
N LYS A 48 -1.15 -48.33 -50.92
CA LYS A 48 -0.23 -47.42 -50.23
C LYS A 48 -1.01 -46.69 -49.15
N LEU A 49 -0.56 -46.82 -47.90
CA LEU A 49 -1.08 -46.00 -46.81
C LEU A 49 -0.77 -44.53 -47.10
N ILE A 50 -1.81 -43.69 -47.17
CA ILE A 50 -1.65 -42.23 -47.17
C ILE A 50 -1.71 -41.80 -45.70
N PRO A 51 -0.62 -41.26 -45.13
CA PRO A 51 -0.65 -40.79 -43.75
C PRO A 51 -1.67 -39.65 -43.60
N PRO A 52 -2.38 -39.56 -42.47
CA PRO A 52 -3.30 -38.47 -42.22
C PRO A 52 -2.57 -37.12 -42.27
N PRO A 53 -3.23 -36.03 -42.71
CA PRO A 53 -2.62 -34.71 -42.73
C PRO A 53 -2.14 -34.30 -41.33
N PRO A 54 -1.02 -33.57 -41.23
CA PRO A 54 -0.48 -33.15 -39.94
C PRO A 54 -1.46 -32.21 -39.22
N LEU A 55 -1.59 -32.40 -37.91
CA LEU A 55 -2.44 -31.57 -37.06
C LEU A 55 -1.85 -30.15 -36.92
N PRO A 56 -2.70 -29.11 -36.78
CA PRO A 56 -2.24 -27.75 -36.57
C PRO A 56 -1.53 -27.59 -35.22
N VAL A 57 -0.45 -26.81 -35.23
CA VAL A 57 0.34 -26.45 -34.04
C VAL A 57 0.05 -25.00 -33.65
N LEU A 58 -0.23 -24.77 -32.37
CA LEU A 58 -0.25 -23.43 -31.77
C LEU A 58 1.08 -23.18 -31.08
N THR A 59 1.77 -22.13 -31.51
CA THR A 59 2.97 -21.63 -30.84
C THR A 59 2.65 -20.36 -30.06
N THR A 60 2.94 -20.39 -28.77
CA THR A 60 2.67 -19.32 -27.80
C THR A 60 3.97 -18.84 -27.16
N SER A 61 4.15 -17.53 -27.09
CA SER A 61 5.31 -16.90 -26.43
C SER A 61 4.92 -15.70 -25.57
N ALA A 62 5.67 -15.44 -24.52
CA ALA A 62 5.57 -14.25 -23.67
C ALA A 62 6.79 -13.35 -23.89
N GLY A 63 6.58 -12.04 -23.93
CA GLY A 63 7.66 -11.06 -23.76
C GLY A 63 8.20 -11.05 -22.31
N THR A 64 9.30 -10.32 -22.08
CA THR A 64 9.85 -10.10 -20.74
C THR A 64 8.79 -9.52 -19.81
N GLY A 65 8.69 -10.04 -18.58
CA GLY A 65 7.79 -9.50 -17.56
C GLY A 65 6.43 -10.18 -17.48
N GLY A 66 6.23 -11.33 -18.11
CA GLY A 66 5.03 -12.13 -17.89
C GLY A 66 5.11 -13.53 -18.46
N THR A 67 3.97 -14.21 -18.44
CA THR A 67 3.81 -15.60 -18.90
C THR A 67 2.56 -15.74 -19.76
N VAL A 68 2.51 -16.81 -20.57
CA VAL A 68 1.31 -17.21 -21.32
C VAL A 68 0.99 -18.69 -21.05
N SER A 69 -0.29 -19.05 -21.09
CA SER A 69 -0.75 -20.44 -20.98
C SER A 69 -1.80 -20.74 -22.06
N PRO A 70 -1.70 -21.87 -22.78
CA PRO A 70 -0.59 -22.84 -22.77
C PRO A 70 0.70 -22.19 -23.27
N SER A 71 1.86 -22.71 -22.87
CA SER A 71 3.18 -22.19 -23.26
C SER A 71 3.86 -23.11 -24.28
N GLY A 72 4.77 -22.56 -25.09
CA GLY A 72 5.53 -23.33 -26.07
C GLY A 72 4.73 -23.69 -27.32
N SER A 73 5.00 -24.85 -27.91
CA SER A 73 4.32 -25.33 -29.12
C SER A 73 3.52 -26.59 -28.79
N ASN A 74 2.21 -26.54 -29.05
CA ASN A 74 1.28 -27.63 -28.72
C ASN A 74 0.42 -27.96 -29.95
N THR A 75 0.12 -29.24 -30.16
CA THR A 75 -0.65 -29.73 -31.31
C THR A 75 -2.11 -29.93 -30.93
N TYR A 76 -3.04 -29.55 -31.82
CA TYR A 76 -4.47 -29.57 -31.54
C TYR A 76 -5.27 -30.19 -32.69
N ALA A 77 -6.48 -30.67 -32.39
CA ALA A 77 -7.43 -31.12 -33.40
C ALA A 77 -7.87 -29.94 -34.29
N LEU A 78 -8.05 -30.20 -35.59
CA LEU A 78 -8.56 -29.21 -36.54
C LEU A 78 -9.95 -28.72 -36.11
N GLY A 79 -10.14 -27.40 -36.05
CA GLY A 79 -11.39 -26.75 -35.65
C GLY A 79 -11.55 -26.53 -34.14
N SER A 80 -10.65 -27.07 -33.30
CA SER A 80 -10.68 -26.82 -31.85
C SER A 80 -10.45 -25.35 -31.51
N VAL A 81 -11.04 -24.88 -30.41
CA VAL A 81 -10.84 -23.52 -29.89
C VAL A 81 -10.00 -23.60 -28.62
N VAL A 82 -8.84 -22.96 -28.66
CA VAL A 82 -7.90 -22.91 -27.53
C VAL A 82 -8.01 -21.54 -26.86
N VAL A 83 -8.22 -21.52 -25.55
CA VAL A 83 -8.16 -20.28 -24.77
C VAL A 83 -6.73 -20.05 -24.32
N VAL A 84 -6.14 -18.93 -24.73
CA VAL A 84 -4.81 -18.49 -24.32
C VAL A 84 -4.96 -17.41 -23.27
N THR A 85 -4.31 -17.59 -22.12
CA THR A 85 -4.29 -16.63 -21.01
C THR A 85 -2.90 -16.03 -20.86
N GLN A 86 -2.83 -14.87 -20.21
CA GLN A 86 -1.59 -14.17 -19.87
C GLN A 86 -1.58 -13.90 -18.36
N ALA A 87 -0.40 -13.80 -17.78
CA ALA A 87 -0.20 -13.26 -16.44
C ALA A 87 1.05 -12.38 -16.43
N ALA A 88 0.88 -11.12 -16.04
CA ALA A 88 1.98 -10.18 -15.84
C ALA A 88 2.70 -10.47 -14.51
N ASN A 89 4.03 -10.41 -14.53
CA ASN A 89 4.85 -10.48 -13.32
C ASN A 89 4.76 -9.15 -12.55
N SER A 90 5.17 -9.16 -11.27
CA SER A 90 5.30 -7.93 -10.48
C SER A 90 6.17 -6.90 -11.20
N GLY A 91 5.73 -5.63 -11.22
CA GLY A 91 6.39 -4.53 -11.94
C GLY A 91 6.07 -4.44 -13.44
N TYR A 92 5.20 -5.30 -13.96
CA TYR A 92 4.80 -5.29 -15.37
C TYR A 92 3.28 -5.28 -15.52
N THR A 93 2.82 -4.73 -16.64
CA THR A 93 1.42 -4.77 -17.08
C THR A 93 1.33 -5.39 -18.46
N PHE A 94 0.24 -6.10 -18.72
CA PHE A 94 -0.05 -6.62 -20.06
C PHE A 94 -0.36 -5.47 -21.01
N THR A 95 0.36 -5.40 -22.13
CA THR A 95 0.18 -4.30 -23.10
C THR A 95 -0.68 -4.72 -24.27
N SER A 96 -0.40 -5.87 -24.88
CA SER A 96 -1.14 -6.33 -26.06
C SER A 96 -0.85 -7.77 -26.43
N TRP A 97 -1.79 -8.37 -27.16
CA TRP A 97 -1.54 -9.58 -27.95
C TRP A 97 -1.01 -9.24 -29.34
N SER A 98 -0.25 -10.15 -29.93
CA SER A 98 0.11 -10.11 -31.35
C SER A 98 0.01 -11.49 -31.99
N GLY A 99 -0.05 -11.52 -33.33
CA GLY A 99 -0.28 -12.74 -34.10
C GLY A 99 -1.78 -13.01 -34.29
N HIS A 100 -2.22 -14.22 -33.96
CA HIS A 100 -3.58 -14.70 -34.25
C HIS A 100 -4.54 -14.54 -33.07
N CYS A 101 -4.35 -13.49 -32.27
CA CYS A 101 -5.05 -13.24 -31.03
C CYS A 101 -5.08 -11.73 -30.75
N SER A 102 -6.16 -11.25 -30.13
CA SER A 102 -6.37 -9.84 -29.77
C SER A 102 -7.23 -9.73 -28.50
N GLY A 103 -7.29 -8.54 -27.89
CA GLY A 103 -8.05 -8.27 -26.66
C GLY A 103 -7.20 -7.81 -25.47
N SER A 104 -7.85 -7.49 -24.35
CA SER A 104 -7.23 -7.02 -23.10
C SER A 104 -7.07 -8.10 -22.01
N GLY A 105 -7.55 -9.32 -22.27
CA GLY A 105 -7.54 -10.44 -21.32
C GLY A 105 -7.24 -11.76 -22.02
N ALA A 106 -7.88 -12.84 -21.57
CA ALA A 106 -7.81 -14.13 -22.26
C ALA A 106 -8.34 -14.01 -23.70
N CYS A 107 -7.72 -14.72 -24.64
CA CYS A 107 -8.17 -14.75 -26.03
C CYS A 107 -8.44 -16.18 -26.50
N SER A 108 -9.33 -16.33 -27.47
CA SER A 108 -9.68 -17.63 -28.05
C SER A 108 -9.13 -17.76 -29.46
N VAL A 109 -8.42 -18.86 -29.73
CA VAL A 109 -7.78 -19.16 -31.01
C VAL A 109 -8.40 -20.42 -31.61
N THR A 110 -9.05 -20.30 -32.76
CA THR A 110 -9.57 -21.45 -33.52
C THR A 110 -8.47 -22.09 -34.36
N MET A 111 -8.21 -23.38 -34.19
CA MET A 111 -7.13 -24.11 -34.85
C MET A 111 -7.54 -24.62 -36.24
N ASN A 112 -7.53 -23.75 -37.24
CA ASN A 112 -7.78 -24.11 -38.65
C ASN A 112 -6.48 -24.34 -39.48
N ALA A 113 -5.34 -23.92 -38.94
CA ALA A 113 -4.00 -24.06 -39.50
C ALA A 113 -2.98 -23.86 -38.36
N GLY A 114 -1.68 -23.90 -38.66
CA GLY A 114 -0.66 -23.47 -37.70
C GLY A 114 -0.89 -22.02 -37.27
N ARG A 115 -0.90 -21.76 -35.96
CA ARG A 115 -1.19 -20.45 -35.37
C ARG A 115 -0.03 -20.01 -34.47
N LYS A 116 0.21 -18.70 -34.40
CA LYS A 116 1.17 -18.09 -33.48
C LYS A 116 0.53 -16.96 -32.69
N VAL A 117 0.76 -16.95 -31.38
CA VAL A 117 0.28 -15.91 -30.45
C VAL A 117 1.44 -15.47 -29.55
N THR A 118 1.60 -14.16 -29.39
CA THR A 118 2.58 -13.60 -28.46
C THR A 118 1.92 -12.59 -27.54
N ALA A 119 2.13 -12.72 -26.23
CA ALA A 119 1.79 -11.68 -25.25
C ALA A 119 2.96 -10.70 -25.08
N SER A 120 2.65 -9.42 -25.04
CA SER A 120 3.61 -8.37 -24.71
C SER A 120 3.28 -7.75 -23.36
N PHE A 121 4.32 -7.41 -22.62
CA PHE A 121 4.24 -6.76 -21.31
C PHE A 121 5.11 -5.51 -21.32
N GLY A 122 4.64 -4.46 -20.67
CA GLY A 122 5.37 -3.23 -20.43
C GLY A 122 5.67 -3.11 -18.94
N LEU A 123 6.79 -2.48 -18.59
CA LEU A 123 7.04 -2.08 -17.21
C LEU A 123 5.91 -1.16 -16.75
N ILE A 124 5.41 -1.37 -15.54
CA ILE A 124 4.60 -0.36 -14.87
C ILE A 124 5.59 0.75 -14.49
N PRO A 125 5.42 2.00 -14.95
CA PRO A 125 6.28 3.08 -14.51
C PRO A 125 6.19 3.19 -12.99
N ASP A 126 7.34 3.19 -12.32
CA ASP A 126 7.43 3.55 -10.90
C ASP A 126 7.13 5.05 -10.81
N VAL A 127 5.84 5.39 -10.78
CA VAL A 127 5.41 6.76 -10.50
C VAL A 127 5.71 6.99 -9.04
N GLU A 128 6.73 7.79 -8.78
CA GLU A 128 7.06 8.26 -7.45
C GLU A 128 6.58 9.70 -7.26
N HIS A 129 6.23 10.02 -6.01
CA HIS A 129 5.84 11.35 -5.57
C HIS A 129 6.68 11.76 -4.37
N ASP A 130 7.02 13.04 -4.32
CA ASP A 130 7.82 13.60 -3.23
C ASP A 130 6.92 14.06 -2.08
N LEU A 131 7.22 13.60 -0.86
CA LEU A 131 6.68 14.17 0.38
C LEU A 131 7.74 15.05 1.02
N THR A 132 7.46 16.35 1.10
CA THR A 132 8.29 17.32 1.81
C THR A 132 7.67 17.66 3.17
N THR A 133 8.42 17.42 4.24
CA THR A 133 7.99 17.74 5.61
C THR A 133 8.81 18.88 6.22
N ALA A 134 8.15 19.71 7.02
CA ALA A 134 8.79 20.84 7.70
C ALA A 134 8.21 21.10 9.09
N ALA A 135 9.01 21.71 9.97
CA ALA A 135 8.57 22.27 11.25
C ALA A 135 8.48 23.80 11.14
N SER A 136 7.43 24.39 11.70
CA SER A 136 7.21 25.84 11.71
C SER A 136 6.80 26.33 13.11
N PRO A 137 7.65 27.12 13.81
CA PRO A 137 9.03 27.43 13.46
C PRO A 137 9.93 26.19 13.53
N ILE A 138 11.08 26.22 12.84
CA ILE A 138 12.07 25.13 12.87
C ILE A 138 12.58 24.87 14.31
N ALA A 139 12.68 25.92 15.13
CA ALA A 139 13.05 25.78 16.54
C ALA A 139 11.99 25.05 17.37
N GLY A 140 10.73 25.01 16.90
CA GLY A 140 9.59 24.54 17.67
C GLY A 140 9.49 23.03 17.82
N GLY A 141 10.12 22.26 16.92
CA GLY A 141 10.08 20.81 17.00
C GLY A 141 10.70 20.12 15.81
N ALA A 142 10.55 18.79 15.78
CA ALA A 142 10.99 17.93 14.69
C ALA A 142 9.78 17.22 14.04
N VAL A 143 9.94 16.85 12.78
CA VAL A 143 8.96 16.07 12.01
C VAL A 143 9.64 14.81 11.45
N SER A 144 8.95 13.68 11.50
CA SER A 144 9.41 12.41 10.94
C SER A 144 8.37 11.83 9.96
N PRO A 145 8.76 11.40 8.75
CA PRO A 145 10.08 11.52 8.13
C PRO A 145 10.46 13.00 7.92
N SER A 146 11.74 13.34 7.93
CA SER A 146 12.23 14.72 7.77
C SER A 146 12.65 15.03 6.33
N GLY A 147 12.47 16.27 5.90
CA GLY A 147 12.90 16.74 4.58
C GLY A 147 12.02 16.20 3.45
N THR A 148 12.61 16.06 2.26
CA THR A 148 11.93 15.56 1.05
C THR A 148 12.31 14.10 0.82
N ASN A 149 11.31 13.23 0.71
CA ASN A 149 11.47 11.80 0.47
C ASN A 149 10.51 11.34 -0.63
N SER A 150 10.97 10.48 -1.54
CA SER A 150 10.19 9.96 -2.66
C SER A 150 9.51 8.64 -2.30
N TYR A 151 8.26 8.48 -2.72
CA TYR A 151 7.42 7.32 -2.44
C TYR A 151 6.63 6.89 -3.67
N ALA A 152 6.46 5.59 -3.87
CA ALA A 152 5.61 5.06 -4.94
C ALA A 152 4.15 5.54 -4.81
N ASP A 153 3.48 5.73 -5.94
CA ASP A 153 2.05 6.06 -6.01
C ASP A 153 1.19 5.08 -5.20
N GLY A 154 0.23 5.64 -4.45
CA GLY A 154 -0.63 4.93 -3.52
C GLY A 154 -0.03 4.66 -2.13
N THR A 155 1.27 4.90 -1.91
CA THR A 155 1.91 4.67 -0.60
C THR A 155 1.25 5.53 0.49
N SER A 156 0.94 4.93 1.63
CA SER A 156 0.45 5.65 2.81
C SER A 156 1.59 5.86 3.80
N VAL A 157 1.98 7.12 4.02
CA VAL A 157 3.10 7.52 4.89
C VAL A 157 2.54 8.08 6.19
N THR A 158 3.04 7.59 7.33
CA THR A 158 2.70 8.16 8.64
C THR A 158 3.72 9.23 9.01
N VAL A 159 3.25 10.44 9.26
CA VAL A 159 4.03 11.61 9.66
C VAL A 159 3.77 11.90 11.15
N THR A 160 4.82 12.14 11.93
CA THR A 160 4.73 12.48 13.35
C THR A 160 5.48 13.77 13.65
N ALA A 161 5.03 14.49 14.68
CA ALA A 161 5.66 15.71 15.17
C ALA A 161 6.05 15.54 16.64
N THR A 162 7.23 16.04 16.99
CA THR A 162 7.73 16.09 18.37
C THR A 162 8.09 17.52 18.70
N ALA A 163 7.40 18.13 19.66
CA ALA A 163 7.69 19.50 20.10
C ALA A 163 9.00 19.55 20.90
N ASN A 164 9.80 20.59 20.69
CA ASN A 164 10.96 20.89 21.51
C ASN A 164 10.55 21.56 22.83
N SER A 165 11.44 21.58 23.82
CA SER A 165 11.21 22.30 25.08
C SER A 165 10.85 23.77 24.81
N GLY A 166 9.85 24.29 25.52
CA GLY A 166 9.34 25.64 25.31
C GLY A 166 8.31 25.76 24.19
N TYR A 167 7.92 24.66 23.53
CA TYR A 167 6.93 24.66 22.45
C TYR A 167 5.88 23.58 22.64
N GLU A 168 4.72 23.82 22.05
CA GLU A 168 3.64 22.85 21.91
C GLU A 168 3.33 22.63 20.42
N PHE A 169 2.97 21.41 20.05
CA PHE A 169 2.43 21.14 18.72
C PHE A 169 1.02 21.73 18.64
N SER A 170 0.79 22.62 17.67
CA SER A 170 -0.50 23.29 17.51
C SER A 170 -1.37 22.62 16.45
N SER A 171 -0.82 22.35 15.27
CA SER A 171 -1.59 21.73 14.16
C SER A 171 -0.71 21.28 13.00
N TRP A 172 -1.25 20.40 12.15
CA TRP A 172 -0.72 20.18 10.81
C TRP A 172 -1.27 21.20 9.81
N SER A 173 -0.48 21.55 8.82
CA SER A 173 -0.92 22.27 7.62
C SER A 173 -0.36 21.64 6.34
N GLY A 174 -1.00 21.92 5.20
CA GLY A 174 -0.64 21.36 3.90
C GLY A 174 -1.42 20.08 3.59
N GLY A 175 -0.73 19.02 3.18
CA GLY A 175 -1.32 17.75 2.73
C GLY A 175 -1.76 16.80 3.83
N CYS A 176 -2.00 17.31 5.05
CA CYS A 176 -2.18 16.50 6.24
C CYS A 176 -3.03 17.22 7.30
N PHE A 177 -3.89 16.48 8.02
CA PHE A 177 -4.76 16.98 9.08
C PHE A 177 -4.80 15.99 10.27
N GLY A 178 -4.88 16.50 11.49
CA GLY A 178 -4.97 15.69 12.72
C GLY A 178 -4.38 16.40 13.96
N SER A 179 -4.58 15.84 15.16
CA SER A 179 -4.07 16.37 16.44
C SER A 179 -2.91 15.55 17.02
N GLY A 180 -2.27 14.70 16.21
CA GLY A 180 -1.22 13.77 16.61
C GLY A 180 -0.45 13.25 15.41
N SER A 181 -0.30 11.93 15.26
CA SER A 181 0.20 11.36 14.02
C SER A 181 -0.77 11.62 12.87
N CYS A 182 -0.23 11.72 11.66
CA CYS A 182 -0.99 11.98 10.45
C CYS A 182 -0.63 10.98 9.36
N SER A 183 -1.60 10.56 8.56
CA SER A 183 -1.38 9.65 7.43
C SER A 183 -1.58 10.41 6.12
N VAL A 184 -0.58 10.32 5.23
CA VAL A 184 -0.56 10.97 3.91
C VAL A 184 -0.55 9.88 2.84
N THR A 185 -1.55 9.87 1.97
CA THR A 185 -1.57 9.00 0.79
C THR A 185 -0.89 9.71 -0.38
N MET A 186 0.16 9.11 -0.93
CA MET A 186 0.99 9.65 -1.99
C MET A 186 0.35 9.37 -3.35
N ASN A 187 -0.35 10.36 -3.90
CA ASN A 187 -0.94 10.32 -5.25
C ASN A 187 -0.57 11.55 -6.11
N ALA A 188 0.30 12.39 -5.56
CA ALA A 188 0.89 13.60 -6.11
C ALA A 188 1.99 14.02 -5.12
N ASP A 189 2.87 14.94 -5.51
CA ASP A 189 3.78 15.60 -4.57
C ASP A 189 2.98 16.29 -3.45
N ARG A 190 3.47 16.16 -2.22
CA ARG A 190 2.81 16.68 -1.02
C ARG A 190 3.78 17.45 -0.14
N ASN A 191 3.27 18.54 0.44
CA ASN A 191 3.96 19.31 1.46
C ASN A 191 3.18 19.22 2.76
N VAL A 192 3.86 18.88 3.86
CA VAL A 192 3.27 18.79 5.20
C VAL A 192 4.11 19.61 6.16
N THR A 193 3.45 20.44 6.96
CA THR A 193 4.14 21.27 7.97
C THR A 193 3.51 21.04 9.34
N ALA A 194 4.33 20.71 10.33
CA ALA A 194 3.95 20.73 11.73
C ALA A 194 4.10 22.17 12.24
N ASN A 195 3.01 22.75 12.70
CA ASN A 195 3.01 24.06 13.33
C ASN A 195 3.20 23.89 14.85
N PHE A 196 4.09 24.69 15.40
CA PHE A 196 4.40 24.74 16.82
C PHE A 196 4.19 26.15 17.33
N THR A 197 3.66 26.25 18.54
CA THR A 197 3.48 27.53 19.24
C THR A 197 4.42 27.56 20.42
N LEU A 198 5.09 28.70 20.63
CA LEU A 198 5.93 28.89 21.81
C LEU A 198 5.02 28.82 23.04
N ASN A 199 5.32 27.93 23.97
CA ASN A 199 4.78 27.94 25.32
C ASN A 199 5.79 28.72 26.18
N PRO A 200 5.57 30.03 26.42
CA PRO A 200 6.55 30.92 27.04
C PRO A 200 6.88 30.56 28.50
N LEU A 201 6.18 29.57 29.06
CA LEU A 201 6.24 29.18 30.45
C LEU A 201 6.62 27.70 30.61
N ALA A 202 6.60 26.93 29.52
CA ALA A 202 7.08 25.56 29.50
C ALA A 202 8.56 25.52 29.87
N GLY A 203 8.85 24.85 30.99
CA GLY A 203 10.20 24.71 31.52
C GLY A 203 10.60 25.79 32.52
N LYS A 204 9.82 26.85 32.78
CA LYS A 204 10.16 27.83 33.82
C LYS A 204 9.99 27.25 35.23
N ILE A 205 10.87 27.67 36.14
CA ILE A 205 10.78 27.31 37.56
C ILE A 205 9.92 28.37 38.27
N VAL A 206 8.88 27.94 38.98
CA VAL A 206 8.12 28.80 39.89
C VAL A 206 8.61 28.59 41.32
N PHE A 207 8.85 29.68 42.05
CA PHE A 207 9.39 29.63 43.40
C PHE A 207 8.91 30.82 44.23
N ARG A 208 9.03 30.70 45.56
CA ARG A 208 8.79 31.81 46.47
C ARG A 208 10.11 32.47 46.86
N SER A 209 10.12 33.79 46.91
CA SER A 209 11.27 34.58 47.37
C SER A 209 10.76 35.79 48.15
N THR A 210 11.52 36.27 49.12
CA THR A 210 11.20 37.53 49.80
C THR A 210 11.31 38.69 48.83
N ALA A 211 10.33 39.59 48.84
CA ALA A 211 10.48 40.86 48.13
C ALA A 211 11.75 41.56 48.61
N THR A 212 12.55 42.14 47.71
CA THR A 212 13.77 42.89 48.09
C THR A 212 13.48 44.09 49.00
N THR A 213 12.21 44.47 49.15
CA THR A 213 11.73 45.60 49.94
C THR A 213 10.69 45.25 51.02
N SER A 214 10.25 43.98 51.13
CA SER A 214 9.25 43.54 52.10
C SER A 214 9.62 42.17 52.68
N SER A 215 9.40 41.95 53.98
CA SER A 215 9.61 40.65 54.61
C SER A 215 8.60 39.58 54.18
N ALA A 216 7.61 39.93 53.35
CA ALA A 216 6.63 38.98 52.84
C ALA A 216 7.21 38.16 51.67
N LEU A 217 6.84 36.87 51.62
CA LEU A 217 7.17 35.98 50.52
C LEU A 217 6.29 36.28 49.32
N GLU A 218 6.87 36.15 48.13
CA GLU A 218 6.23 36.46 46.86
C GLU A 218 6.55 35.39 45.82
N ILE A 219 5.62 35.17 44.89
CA ILE A 219 5.75 34.20 43.82
C ILE A 219 6.55 34.81 42.66
N ASN A 220 7.57 34.08 42.23
CA ASN A 220 8.47 34.45 41.15
C ASN A 220 8.58 33.29 40.15
N VAL A 221 8.90 33.63 38.91
CA VAL A 221 9.28 32.68 37.86
C VAL A 221 10.66 33.02 37.31
N ILE A 222 11.39 32.01 36.86
CA ILE A 222 12.74 32.15 36.31
C ILE A 222 12.97 31.08 35.24
N ASP A 223 13.86 31.35 34.31
CA ASP A 223 14.31 30.31 33.37
C ASP A 223 15.19 29.27 34.08
N PRO A 224 15.27 28.03 33.58
CA PRO A 224 16.13 26.97 34.15
C PRO A 224 17.60 27.34 34.27
N ASP A 225 18.07 28.26 33.42
CA ASP A 225 19.45 28.75 33.44
C ASP A 225 19.67 29.88 34.46
N GLY A 226 18.63 30.27 35.21
CA GLY A 226 18.67 31.33 36.20
C GLY A 226 18.48 32.74 35.63
N SER A 227 18.18 32.88 34.34
CA SER A 227 17.91 34.19 33.71
C SER A 227 16.42 34.56 33.76
N ASN A 228 16.12 35.82 33.38
CA ASN A 228 14.76 36.35 33.22
C ASN A 228 13.83 36.12 34.43
N GLN A 229 14.32 36.38 35.64
CA GLN A 229 13.49 36.34 36.83
C GLN A 229 12.39 37.42 36.77
N VAL A 230 11.14 37.02 36.96
CA VAL A 230 9.97 37.90 37.01
C VAL A 230 9.20 37.63 38.29
N ARG A 231 8.85 38.71 39.01
CA ARG A 231 7.97 38.66 40.17
C ARG A 231 6.52 38.73 39.72
N LEU A 232 5.71 37.72 40.09
CA LEU A 232 4.31 37.58 39.67
C LEU A 232 3.30 38.13 40.68
N THR A 233 3.64 38.08 41.98
CA THR A 233 2.83 38.69 43.04
C THR A 233 3.60 39.85 43.67
N ASN A 234 2.89 40.93 43.98
CA ASN A 234 3.49 42.10 44.62
C ASN A 234 2.50 42.75 45.57
N ASN A 235 2.51 42.32 46.82
CA ASN A 235 1.65 42.86 47.86
C ASN A 235 2.36 42.84 49.23
N THR A 236 1.64 43.12 50.31
CA THR A 236 2.20 43.17 51.67
C THR A 236 2.00 41.88 52.45
N PHE A 237 1.41 40.85 51.83
CA PHE A 237 1.05 39.58 52.43
C PHE A 237 1.94 38.46 51.89
N THR A 238 2.08 37.39 52.67
CA THR A 238 2.83 36.21 52.27
C THR A 238 2.05 35.42 51.22
N ASP A 239 2.67 35.26 50.05
CA ASP A 239 2.28 34.33 49.00
C ASP A 239 3.29 33.16 48.95
N ALA A 240 2.80 31.93 49.00
CA ALA A 240 3.63 30.75 49.20
C ALA A 240 3.15 29.51 48.43
N ASN A 241 4.00 28.47 48.42
CA ASN A 241 3.71 27.14 47.86
C ASN A 241 3.17 27.17 46.42
N PRO A 242 3.86 27.84 45.47
CA PRO A 242 3.37 27.90 44.10
C PRO A 242 3.52 26.55 43.40
N ILE A 243 2.54 26.23 42.55
CA ILE A 243 2.52 25.02 41.73
C ILE A 243 1.95 25.31 40.33
N TRP A 244 2.65 24.85 39.30
CA TRP A 244 2.20 24.93 37.91
C TRP A 244 1.05 23.98 37.62
N SER A 245 0.07 24.42 36.83
CA SER A 245 -0.85 23.53 36.14
C SER A 245 -0.09 22.67 35.12
N THR A 246 -0.67 21.52 34.77
CA THR A 246 -0.04 20.52 33.89
C THR A 246 0.29 21.07 32.49
N ASP A 247 -0.54 21.99 31.98
CA ASP A 247 -0.35 22.70 30.72
C ASP A 247 0.54 23.97 30.85
N GLY A 248 0.95 24.32 32.08
CA GLY A 248 1.72 25.53 32.38
C GLY A 248 0.94 26.84 32.24
N SER A 249 -0.38 26.81 32.02
CA SER A 249 -1.18 28.02 31.78
C SER A 249 -1.56 28.77 33.07
N LYS A 250 -1.51 28.10 34.22
CA LYS A 250 -1.91 28.64 35.53
C LYS A 250 -0.93 28.28 36.64
N ILE A 251 -0.96 29.09 37.69
CA ILE A 251 -0.25 28.83 38.94
C ILE A 251 -1.27 28.80 40.07
N GLY A 252 -1.29 27.71 40.83
CA GLY A 252 -1.94 27.63 42.14
C GLY A 252 -0.95 28.05 43.23
N PHE A 253 -1.39 28.79 44.24
CA PHE A 253 -0.55 29.24 45.35
C PHE A 253 -1.39 29.53 46.59
N ASN A 254 -0.74 29.61 47.74
CA ASN A 254 -1.39 29.99 48.99
C ASN A 254 -1.20 31.49 49.24
N SER A 255 -2.22 32.17 49.75
CA SER A 255 -2.11 33.59 50.14
C SER A 255 -2.90 33.88 51.41
N ILE A 256 -2.36 34.76 52.25
CA ILE A 256 -3.04 35.23 53.49
C ILE A 256 -3.81 36.54 53.30
N ARG A 257 -3.87 37.08 52.08
CA ARG A 257 -4.52 38.38 51.80
C ARG A 257 -6.03 38.38 52.01
N GLY A 258 -6.65 37.20 52.12
CA GLY A 258 -8.07 37.03 52.46
C GLY A 258 -8.38 37.17 53.96
N GLY A 259 -7.36 37.23 54.83
CA GLY A 259 -7.49 37.27 56.29
C GLY A 259 -7.00 35.99 56.98
N ASN A 260 -6.97 34.89 56.23
CA ASN A 260 -6.47 33.55 56.56
C ASN A 260 -5.77 32.95 55.33
N GLU A 261 -5.08 31.82 55.50
CA GLU A 261 -4.46 31.12 54.38
C GLU A 261 -5.53 30.45 53.53
N ASP A 262 -5.60 30.87 52.26
CA ASP A 262 -6.49 30.31 51.25
C ASP A 262 -5.70 29.85 50.02
N VAL A 263 -6.32 29.00 49.20
CA VAL A 263 -5.84 28.62 47.88
C VAL A 263 -6.29 29.64 46.83
N TRP A 264 -5.32 30.20 46.12
CA TRP A 264 -5.50 31.12 45.03
C TRP A 264 -4.98 30.54 43.72
N VAL A 265 -5.54 31.02 42.61
CA VAL A 265 -5.08 30.71 41.26
C VAL A 265 -4.81 32.00 40.50
N MET A 266 -3.81 31.99 39.65
CA MET A 266 -3.54 33.06 38.70
C MET A 266 -3.16 32.49 37.33
N ASN A 267 -3.25 33.31 36.30
CA ASN A 267 -2.58 33.01 35.04
C ASN A 267 -1.07 32.97 35.26
N ALA A 268 -0.38 32.22 34.42
CA ALA A 268 1.06 32.04 34.47
C ALA A 268 1.89 33.34 34.36
N ASP A 269 1.31 34.40 33.81
CA ASP A 269 1.90 35.75 33.71
C ASP A 269 1.66 36.60 34.98
N GLY A 270 1.01 36.04 36.01
CA GLY A 270 0.67 36.73 37.26
C GLY A 270 -0.67 37.47 37.25
N SER A 271 -1.35 37.53 36.09
CA SER A 271 -2.66 38.18 35.94
C SER A 271 -3.80 37.31 36.47
N ASN A 272 -5.00 37.91 36.61
CA ASN A 272 -6.25 37.22 36.96
C ASN A 272 -6.15 36.36 38.24
N GLN A 273 -5.69 36.97 39.33
CA GLN A 273 -5.57 36.27 40.60
C GLN A 273 -6.95 36.12 41.27
N VAL A 274 -7.36 34.89 41.57
CA VAL A 274 -8.70 34.55 42.10
C VAL A 274 -8.55 33.68 43.35
N ASN A 275 -9.31 33.99 44.40
CA ASN A 275 -9.39 33.16 45.61
C ASN A 275 -10.38 32.02 45.36
N LEU A 276 -9.92 30.78 45.44
CA LEU A 276 -10.74 29.59 45.21
C LEU A 276 -11.41 29.09 46.49
N THR A 277 -10.82 29.33 47.66
CA THR A 277 -11.29 28.78 48.94
C THR A 277 -11.63 29.88 49.94
N ASN A 278 -12.32 30.94 49.51
CA ASN A 278 -12.65 32.09 50.35
C ASN A 278 -13.67 31.76 51.47
N ASN A 279 -13.19 31.23 52.58
CA ASN A 279 -13.96 30.93 53.78
C ASN A 279 -13.10 31.17 55.03
N ALA A 280 -13.63 30.91 56.24
CA ALA A 280 -12.93 31.24 57.48
C ALA A 280 -11.87 30.20 57.92
N SER A 281 -11.73 29.09 57.19
CA SER A 281 -10.82 27.98 57.52
C SER A 281 -9.46 28.13 56.83
N PHE A 282 -8.41 27.50 57.36
CA PHE A 282 -7.12 27.49 56.66
C PHE A 282 -7.14 26.42 55.56
N ASP A 283 -6.98 26.87 54.32
CA ASP A 283 -6.95 26.02 53.13
C ASP A 283 -5.59 26.16 52.44
N SER A 284 -4.96 25.02 52.14
CA SER A 284 -3.59 24.98 51.61
C SER A 284 -3.35 23.74 50.75
N SER A 285 -2.15 23.64 50.17
CA SER A 285 -1.66 22.42 49.51
C SER A 285 -2.52 22.01 48.31
N ALA A 286 -2.82 22.99 47.45
CA ALA A 286 -3.45 22.72 46.18
C ALA A 286 -2.63 21.71 45.36
N ALA A 287 -3.31 20.97 44.48
CA ALA A 287 -2.70 20.08 43.50
C ALA A 287 -3.54 20.12 42.22
N TRP A 288 -2.87 20.05 41.07
CA TRP A 288 -3.52 19.98 39.77
C TRP A 288 -3.76 18.52 39.38
N SER A 289 -4.85 18.27 38.65
CA SER A 289 -5.08 16.96 38.02
C SER A 289 -3.95 16.64 37.02
N PRO A 290 -3.42 15.41 37.00
CA PRO A 290 -2.33 15.03 36.10
C PRO A 290 -2.65 15.17 34.61
N ASP A 291 -3.93 15.21 34.25
CA ASP A 291 -4.43 15.37 32.88
C ASP A 291 -4.96 16.79 32.60
N GLY A 292 -4.93 17.69 33.59
CA GLY A 292 -5.44 19.06 33.47
C GLY A 292 -6.96 19.15 33.30
N ALA A 293 -7.70 18.05 33.44
CA ALA A 293 -9.12 18.00 33.13
C ALA A 293 -10.02 18.53 34.25
N ARG A 294 -9.49 18.77 35.47
CA ARG A 294 -10.18 19.42 36.60
C ARG A 294 -9.24 20.14 37.54
#